data_AF-A0A7G8UWS7-F1
#
_entry.id   AF-A0A7G8UWS7-F1
#
_cell.length_a   1.000
_cell.length_b   1.000
_cell.length_c   1.000
_cell.angle_alpha   90.00
_cell.angle_beta   90.00
_cell.angle_gamma   90.00
#
_symmetry.space_group_name_H-M   'P 1'
#
loop_
_entity.id
_entity.type
_entity.pdbx_description
1 polymer ?
#
loop_
_entity_poly.entity_id
_entity_poly.type
_entity_poly.pdbx_seq_one_letter_code
_entity_poly.pdbx_strand_id
1 'polypeptide(L)'
;MTTANTHIKQQSMETIVLVQEEGHKLRYSGILPGVYVRSHACSTDDGNRVYMENEDYVVDYKAGVISRTRQSRIPDWRDHPVYGMKEFDHRDYPDYSNRGYMIYIDYHYESEQRIDGMPLHAPTNTLERLIRKLEGKQAVRYVVFGDSISTGGDASRDEFAYYSLFAEAVRARYPEAELEVVNKALGGEGSTAALERLEQDVIALKPDLVSIGYGMNDQCTMGPNIRNGIPPGLFEENIREMVQQIEQKTDAEIILITPCISNPLWKHSSGDLAIYADILLRLSRELGTCVADVHALWVQELQAGKSHESLLLNNVNHPSDYGHAIYFKAFGNLIP
;
A
#
# COMPACT_ATOMS: atom_id res chain seq x y z
N MET A 1 11.98 7.01 -39.40
CA MET A 1 12.25 7.08 -37.95
C MET A 1 11.03 7.74 -37.32
N THR A 2 10.10 6.94 -36.82
CA THR A 2 8.98 7.45 -36.01
C THR A 2 9.57 7.95 -34.70
N THR A 3 9.58 9.26 -34.49
CA THR A 3 9.84 9.86 -33.18
C THR A 3 8.76 9.35 -32.24
N ALA A 4 9.11 8.44 -31.34
CA ALA A 4 8.23 8.08 -30.24
C ALA A 4 7.95 9.37 -29.45
N ASN A 5 6.68 9.71 -29.24
CA ASN A 5 6.31 10.87 -28.45
C ASN A 5 6.54 10.52 -26.98
N THR A 6 7.69 10.90 -26.46
CA THR A 6 8.02 10.73 -25.04
C THR A 6 7.31 11.79 -24.20
N HIS A 7 6.67 11.37 -23.11
CA HIS A 7 6.01 12.24 -22.15
C HIS A 7 6.87 12.40 -20.90
N ILE A 8 6.91 13.61 -20.35
CA ILE A 8 7.53 13.86 -19.03
C ILE A 8 6.49 13.59 -17.96
N LYS A 9 6.84 12.74 -17.01
CA LYS A 9 6.02 12.36 -15.86
C LYS A 9 6.75 12.63 -14.56
N GLN A 10 6.02 12.58 -13.46
CA GLN A 10 6.54 12.80 -12.11
C GLN A 10 6.26 11.59 -11.23
N GLN A 11 7.28 11.11 -10.53
CA GLN A 11 7.15 10.22 -9.38
C GLN A 11 7.43 11.05 -8.12
N SER A 12 6.54 10.95 -7.13
CA SER A 12 6.66 11.63 -5.85
C SER A 12 6.72 10.62 -4.72
N MET A 13 7.48 10.94 -3.67
CA MET A 13 7.57 10.18 -2.42
C MET A 13 7.95 8.71 -2.62
N GLU A 14 8.74 8.38 -3.63
CA GLU A 14 9.26 7.02 -3.74
C GLU A 14 10.22 6.76 -2.58
N THR A 15 9.97 5.70 -1.82
CA THR A 15 10.78 5.36 -0.65
C THR A 15 11.88 4.36 -0.97
N ILE A 16 13.04 4.51 -0.36
CA ILE A 16 14.17 3.60 -0.55
C ILE A 16 15.02 3.53 0.73
N VAL A 17 15.64 2.38 0.97
CA VAL A 17 16.79 2.25 1.89
C VAL A 17 18.02 1.92 1.06
N LEU A 18 19.20 2.41 1.47
CA LEU A 18 20.44 2.24 0.72
C LEU A 18 21.51 1.55 1.56
N VAL A 19 22.28 0.66 0.91
CA VAL A 19 23.34 -0.15 1.52
C VAL A 19 24.65 0.26 0.86
N GLN A 20 25.64 0.71 1.66
CA GLN A 20 26.94 1.12 1.12
C GLN A 20 26.79 2.10 -0.07
N GLU A 21 27.70 2.05 -1.03
CA GLU A 21 27.60 2.68 -2.35
C GLU A 21 26.92 1.79 -3.40
N GLU A 22 26.16 0.77 -3.00
CA GLU A 22 25.46 -0.11 -3.94
C GLU A 22 24.35 0.64 -4.70
N GLY A 23 24.13 0.26 -5.96
CA GLY A 23 23.06 0.81 -6.78
C GLY A 23 21.72 0.18 -6.49
N HIS A 24 20.74 1.00 -6.08
CA HIS A 24 19.37 0.57 -5.90
C HIS A 24 18.47 1.13 -7.00
N LYS A 25 17.60 0.29 -7.54
CA LYS A 25 16.64 0.68 -8.57
C LYS A 25 15.58 1.63 -8.00
N LEU A 26 15.36 2.73 -8.71
CA LEU A 26 14.14 3.52 -8.64
C LEU A 26 13.07 2.85 -9.51
N ARG A 27 11.81 3.18 -9.28
CA ARG A 27 10.69 2.58 -10.03
C ARG A 27 10.83 2.79 -11.53
N TYR A 28 11.21 3.99 -11.96
CA TYR A 28 11.34 4.32 -13.38
C TYR A 28 12.79 4.62 -13.78
N SER A 29 13.08 4.39 -15.06
CA SER A 29 14.31 4.78 -15.73
C SER A 29 14.09 5.99 -16.62
N GLY A 30 15.13 6.51 -17.28
CA GLY A 30 15.01 7.73 -18.08
C GLY A 30 14.69 8.95 -17.23
N ILE A 31 15.30 9.02 -16.05
CA ILE A 31 15.10 10.10 -15.08
C ILE A 31 15.70 11.38 -15.64
N LEU A 32 15.06 12.51 -15.35
CA LEU A 32 15.57 13.84 -15.67
C LEU A 32 16.37 14.40 -14.50
N PRO A 33 17.43 15.20 -14.75
CA PRO A 33 18.17 15.89 -13.70
C PRO A 33 17.27 16.74 -12.79
N GLY A 34 17.65 16.87 -11.52
CA GLY A 34 16.86 17.56 -10.51
C GLY A 34 16.06 16.64 -9.59
N VAL A 35 16.59 15.45 -9.31
CA VAL A 35 16.05 14.51 -8.31
C VAL A 35 16.12 15.17 -6.92
N TYR A 36 15.02 15.14 -6.19
CA TYR A 36 14.91 15.70 -4.85
C TYR A 36 14.81 14.59 -3.80
N VAL A 37 15.82 14.50 -2.93
CA VAL A 37 15.96 13.43 -1.94
C VAL A 37 15.91 14.00 -0.53
N ARG A 38 15.09 13.42 0.34
CA ARG A 38 14.88 13.89 1.72
C ARG A 38 14.63 12.74 2.71
N SER A 39 14.76 12.98 4.01
CA SER A 39 14.56 11.94 5.04
C SER A 39 13.12 11.77 5.51
N HIS A 40 12.23 12.73 5.22
CA HIS A 40 10.82 12.68 5.65
C HIS A 40 9.88 12.92 4.47
N ALA A 41 8.63 12.48 4.61
CA ALA A 41 7.61 12.63 3.57
C ALA A 41 7.39 14.11 3.23
N CYS A 42 7.31 14.99 4.23
CA CYS A 42 7.17 16.42 4.05
C CYS A 42 8.47 17.17 4.35
N SER A 43 8.81 18.15 3.50
CA SER A 43 9.99 18.99 3.71
C SER A 43 9.91 19.86 4.97
N THR A 44 8.69 20.08 5.47
CA THR A 44 8.37 20.84 6.67
C THR A 44 8.33 20.00 7.95
N ASP A 45 8.53 18.68 7.86
CA ASP A 45 8.62 17.82 9.05
C ASP A 45 9.82 18.20 9.91
N ASP A 46 9.63 18.19 11.23
CA ASP A 46 10.72 18.43 12.17
C ASP A 46 11.80 17.35 12.03
N GLY A 47 13.07 17.76 12.06
CA GLY A 47 14.19 16.86 11.80
C GLY A 47 14.36 16.40 10.34
N ASN A 48 13.56 16.92 9.40
CA ASN A 48 13.76 16.64 7.98
C ASN A 48 15.15 17.08 7.51
N ARG A 49 15.78 16.24 6.69
CA ARG A 49 17.08 16.48 6.07
C ARG A 49 16.93 16.35 4.56
N VAL A 50 17.40 17.35 3.84
CA VAL A 50 17.55 17.28 2.38
C VAL A 50 18.95 16.80 2.07
N TYR A 51 19.05 15.82 1.17
CA TYR A 51 20.31 15.27 0.71
C TYR A 51 20.67 15.87 -0.65
N MET A 52 21.97 16.02 -0.91
CA MET A 52 22.50 16.71 -2.08
C MET A 52 23.15 15.72 -3.04
N GLU A 53 22.83 15.81 -4.33
CA GLU A 53 23.47 14.99 -5.36
C GLU A 53 24.97 15.31 -5.49
N ASN A 54 25.79 14.29 -5.72
CA ASN A 54 27.26 14.29 -5.70
C ASN A 54 27.90 14.52 -4.32
N GLU A 55 27.14 14.86 -3.29
CA GLU A 55 27.61 14.89 -1.90
C GLU A 55 27.12 13.65 -1.14
N ASP A 56 25.82 13.39 -1.16
CA ASP A 56 25.17 12.31 -0.43
C ASP A 56 24.80 11.12 -1.31
N TYR A 57 24.38 11.37 -2.55
CA TYR A 57 24.00 10.33 -3.49
C TYR A 57 24.43 10.66 -4.90
N VAL A 58 24.45 9.66 -5.77
CA VAL A 58 24.59 9.81 -7.22
C VAL A 58 23.46 9.07 -7.91
N VAL A 59 23.02 9.56 -9.07
CA VAL A 59 21.96 8.92 -9.85
C VAL A 59 22.49 8.58 -11.24
N ASP A 60 22.39 7.30 -11.62
CA ASP A 60 22.40 6.92 -13.03
C ASP A 60 21.00 7.18 -13.60
N TYR A 61 20.82 8.38 -14.14
CA TYR A 61 19.54 8.84 -14.67
C TYR A 61 18.97 7.93 -15.75
N LYS A 62 19.84 7.41 -16.63
CA LYS A 62 19.41 6.54 -17.73
C LYS A 62 18.93 5.20 -17.18
N ALA A 63 19.67 4.62 -16.23
CA ALA A 63 19.35 3.33 -15.66
C ALA A 63 18.27 3.38 -14.57
N GLY A 64 17.94 4.57 -14.04
CA GLY A 64 17.05 4.73 -12.90
C GLY A 64 17.63 4.10 -11.63
N VAL A 65 18.90 4.38 -11.34
CA VAL A 65 19.61 3.80 -10.19
C VAL A 65 20.17 4.91 -9.32
N ILE A 66 19.95 4.83 -8.01
CA ILE A 66 20.51 5.73 -7.01
C ILE A 66 21.46 4.96 -6.10
N SER A 67 22.58 5.59 -5.74
CA SER A 67 23.59 5.06 -4.83
C SER A 67 24.02 6.13 -3.84
N ARG A 68 24.43 5.74 -2.63
CA ARG A 68 25.11 6.67 -1.72
C ARG A 68 26.51 6.99 -2.25
N THR A 69 27.03 8.15 -1.88
CA THR A 69 28.47 8.40 -1.96
C THR A 69 29.18 7.81 -0.73
N ARG A 70 30.52 7.74 -0.79
CA ARG A 70 31.35 7.30 0.35
C ARG A 70 31.23 8.21 1.59
N GLN A 71 30.89 9.49 1.42
CA GLN A 71 30.76 10.46 2.51
C GLN A 71 29.29 10.81 2.81
N SER A 72 28.37 9.98 2.34
CA SER A 72 26.94 10.24 2.41
C SER A 72 26.43 10.42 3.82
N ARG A 73 25.59 11.45 4.01
CA ARG A 73 24.79 11.63 5.22
C ARG A 73 23.54 10.76 5.24
N ILE A 74 23.19 10.11 4.13
CA ILE A 74 22.11 9.12 4.08
C ILE A 74 22.53 7.94 4.97
N PRO A 75 21.71 7.53 5.94
CA PRO A 75 22.02 6.40 6.80
C PRO A 75 22.25 5.11 6.01
N ASP A 76 23.24 4.32 6.43
CA ASP A 76 23.54 3.04 5.80
C ASP A 76 22.64 1.96 6.39
N TRP A 77 21.84 1.29 5.55
CA TRP A 77 20.93 0.24 6.03
C TRP A 77 21.66 -0.97 6.61
N ARG A 78 22.99 -1.08 6.44
CA ARG A 78 23.81 -2.06 7.18
C ARG A 78 23.77 -1.90 8.69
N ASP A 79 23.51 -0.69 9.16
CA ASP A 79 23.41 -0.42 10.59
C ASP A 79 22.02 -0.79 11.15
N HIS A 80 21.08 -1.23 10.30
CA HIS A 80 19.78 -1.71 10.74
C HIS A 80 19.92 -2.98 11.60
N PRO A 81 19.24 -3.11 12.76
CA PRO A 81 19.44 -4.22 13.69
C PRO A 81 19.23 -5.63 13.12
N VAL A 82 18.43 -5.75 12.05
CA VAL A 82 18.18 -7.04 11.37
C VAL A 82 18.87 -7.17 10.00
N TYR A 83 19.81 -6.29 9.67
CA TYR A 83 20.54 -6.36 8.40
C TYR A 83 21.19 -7.73 8.20
N GLY A 84 20.93 -8.36 7.05
CA GLY A 84 21.52 -9.66 6.68
C GLY A 84 20.96 -10.85 7.46
N MET A 85 19.96 -10.66 8.32
CA MET A 85 19.33 -11.74 9.08
C MET A 85 18.25 -12.47 8.29
N LYS A 86 18.09 -13.76 8.58
CA LYS A 86 17.00 -14.60 8.06
C LYS A 86 16.19 -15.12 9.22
N GLU A 87 14.89 -15.34 9.01
CA GLU A 87 13.95 -15.77 10.05
C GLU A 87 14.01 -14.87 11.29
N PHE A 88 14.17 -13.55 11.09
CA PHE A 88 14.27 -12.63 12.21
C PHE A 88 12.92 -12.49 12.91
N ASP A 89 12.95 -12.43 14.24
CA ASP A 89 11.78 -12.20 15.08
C ASP A 89 11.84 -10.74 15.54
N HIS A 90 10.95 -9.89 15.01
CA HIS A 90 10.97 -8.46 15.29
C HIS A 90 10.80 -8.14 16.79
N ARG A 91 10.23 -9.08 17.56
CA ARG A 91 10.03 -8.94 19.02
C ARG A 91 11.33 -8.96 19.82
N ASP A 92 12.42 -9.45 19.23
CA ASP A 92 13.74 -9.47 19.85
C ASP A 92 14.46 -8.12 19.73
N TYR A 93 13.88 -7.14 19.03
CA TYR A 93 14.48 -5.84 18.74
C TYR A 93 13.60 -4.70 19.28
N PRO A 94 14.18 -3.75 20.05
CA PRO A 94 13.43 -2.62 20.58
C PRO A 94 13.00 -1.63 19.48
N ASP A 95 13.75 -1.57 18.39
CA ASP A 95 13.42 -0.86 17.17
C ASP A 95 13.84 -1.72 15.98
N TYR A 96 12.92 -1.94 15.07
CA TYR A 96 13.09 -2.71 13.84
C TYR A 96 12.53 -1.94 12.63
N SER A 97 12.31 -0.63 12.79
CA SER A 97 11.76 0.23 11.76
C SER A 97 12.83 0.71 10.79
N ASN A 98 12.47 0.76 9.52
CA ASN A 98 13.22 1.42 8.46
C ASN A 98 13.11 2.95 8.51
N ARG A 99 12.29 3.56 9.39
CA ARG A 99 12.08 5.02 9.45
C ARG A 99 13.39 5.81 9.57
N GLY A 100 14.35 5.32 10.36
CA GLY A 100 15.66 5.96 10.52
C GLY A 100 16.57 5.88 9.29
N TYR A 101 16.25 5.02 8.31
CA TYR A 101 17.09 4.72 7.15
C TYR A 101 16.43 5.09 5.82
N MET A 102 15.10 5.22 5.82
CA MET A 102 14.31 5.44 4.64
C MET A 102 14.44 6.89 4.16
N ILE A 103 14.65 7.06 2.86
CA ILE A 103 14.61 8.36 2.19
C ILE A 103 13.46 8.39 1.19
N TYR A 104 12.95 9.59 0.94
CA TYR A 104 11.89 9.90 0.00
C TYR A 104 12.48 10.62 -1.21
N ILE A 105 12.07 10.20 -2.40
CA ILE A 105 12.63 10.66 -3.66
C ILE A 105 11.50 11.15 -4.56
N ASP A 106 11.59 12.42 -4.97
CA ASP A 106 10.77 12.98 -6.02
C ASP A 106 11.64 13.17 -7.28
N TYR A 107 11.13 12.76 -8.44
CA TYR A 107 11.86 12.90 -9.69
C TYR A 107 10.91 12.95 -10.90
N HIS A 108 11.42 13.52 -11.99
CA HIS A 108 10.75 13.47 -13.28
C HIS A 108 11.39 12.38 -14.15
N TYR A 109 10.61 11.75 -15.01
CA TYR A 109 11.09 10.72 -15.91
C TYR A 109 10.39 10.78 -17.27
N GLU A 110 11.10 10.29 -18.27
CA GLU A 110 10.61 10.11 -19.63
C GLU A 110 9.86 8.77 -19.76
N SER A 111 8.65 8.82 -20.32
CA SER A 111 7.85 7.63 -20.57
C SER A 111 7.15 7.70 -21.93
N GLU A 112 7.24 6.63 -22.71
CA GLU A 112 6.44 6.47 -23.93
C GLU A 112 4.96 6.16 -23.62
N GLN A 113 4.65 5.76 -22.38
CA GLN A 113 3.28 5.50 -21.96
C GLN A 113 2.57 6.82 -21.63
N ARG A 114 1.46 7.09 -22.33
CA ARG A 114 0.65 8.30 -22.12
C ARG A 114 -0.12 8.30 -20.78
N ILE A 115 -0.44 7.11 -20.25
CA ILE A 115 -1.13 6.89 -18.97
C ILE A 115 -0.28 5.90 -18.17
N ASP A 116 -0.02 6.16 -16.89
CA ASP A 116 0.76 5.22 -16.06
C ASP A 116 -0.05 3.96 -15.79
N GLY A 117 0.40 2.83 -16.34
CA GLY A 117 -0.12 1.50 -16.03
C GLY A 117 -1.65 1.40 -16.09
N MET A 118 -2.21 1.14 -17.27
CA MET A 118 -3.58 0.61 -17.33
C MET A 118 -3.68 -0.65 -16.44
N PRO A 119 -4.78 -0.82 -15.70
CA PRO A 119 -4.90 -1.91 -14.73
C PRO A 119 -4.77 -3.27 -15.42
N LEU A 120 -4.17 -4.23 -14.70
CA LEU A 120 -4.07 -5.63 -15.10
C LEU A 120 -5.45 -6.24 -15.46
N HIS A 121 -6.53 -5.69 -14.89
CA HIS A 121 -7.91 -6.09 -15.17
C HIS A 121 -8.84 -4.86 -15.18
N ALA A 122 -9.71 -4.75 -16.18
CA ALA A 122 -10.85 -3.84 -16.09
C ALA A 122 -11.68 -4.21 -14.86
N PRO A 123 -12.17 -3.24 -14.07
CA PRO A 123 -12.97 -3.55 -12.89
C PRO A 123 -14.18 -4.38 -13.34
N THR A 124 -14.33 -5.58 -12.77
CA THR A 124 -15.49 -6.44 -13.04
C THR A 124 -16.79 -5.82 -12.53
N ASN A 125 -16.71 -4.90 -11.57
CA ASN A 125 -17.82 -4.14 -11.00
C ASN A 125 -17.40 -2.70 -10.76
N THR A 126 -18.35 -1.77 -10.89
CA THR A 126 -18.16 -0.32 -10.73
C THR A 126 -18.90 0.19 -9.49
N LEU A 127 -18.43 1.29 -8.90
CA LEU A 127 -19.05 1.93 -7.72
C LEU A 127 -20.25 2.83 -8.13
N GLU A 128 -21.19 2.30 -8.93
CA GLU A 128 -22.25 3.12 -9.53
C GLU A 128 -23.18 3.75 -8.51
N ARG A 129 -23.54 3.04 -7.43
CA ARG A 129 -24.46 3.58 -6.43
C ARG A 129 -23.80 4.74 -5.69
N LEU A 130 -22.55 4.56 -5.29
CA LEU A 130 -21.71 5.58 -4.67
C LEU A 130 -21.56 6.79 -5.59
N ILE A 131 -21.20 6.58 -6.86
CA ILE A 131 -21.02 7.65 -7.85
C ILE A 131 -22.33 8.43 -8.01
N ARG A 132 -23.49 7.77 -8.14
CA ARG A 132 -24.79 8.46 -8.23
C ARG A 132 -25.10 9.29 -7.00
N LYS A 133 -24.76 8.82 -5.79
CA LYS A 133 -24.91 9.61 -4.56
C LYS A 133 -24.01 10.84 -4.55
N LEU A 134 -22.74 10.67 -4.93
CA LEU A 134 -21.76 11.76 -5.03
C LEU A 134 -22.16 12.81 -6.07
N GLU A 135 -22.55 12.39 -7.28
CA GLU A 135 -23.08 13.29 -8.34
C GLU A 135 -24.37 13.99 -7.92
N GLY A 136 -25.21 13.29 -7.14
CA GLY A 136 -26.41 13.82 -6.53
C GLY A 136 -26.17 14.72 -5.32
N LYS A 137 -24.91 15.02 -4.97
CA LYS A 137 -24.49 15.87 -3.83
C LYS A 137 -25.02 15.35 -2.49
N GLN A 138 -25.19 14.05 -2.37
CA GLN A 138 -25.67 13.41 -1.15
C GLN A 138 -24.49 13.12 -0.21
N ALA A 139 -24.78 13.07 1.09
CA ALA A 139 -23.83 12.58 2.08
C ALA A 139 -23.54 11.09 1.84
N VAL A 140 -22.26 10.75 1.91
CA VAL A 140 -21.72 9.41 1.74
C VAL A 140 -20.93 9.02 2.98
N ARG A 141 -21.19 7.82 3.49
CA ARG A 141 -20.39 7.21 4.57
C ARG A 141 -19.52 6.08 4.03
N TYR A 142 -18.21 6.26 4.14
CA TYR A 142 -17.20 5.25 3.84
C TYR A 142 -16.68 4.63 5.13
N VAL A 143 -16.87 3.32 5.30
CA VAL A 143 -16.33 2.55 6.42
C VAL A 143 -15.08 1.77 5.97
N VAL A 144 -13.97 1.99 6.66
CA VAL A 144 -12.72 1.24 6.46
C VAL A 144 -12.71 0.08 7.46
N PHE A 145 -12.68 -1.15 6.97
CA PHE A 145 -12.70 -2.36 7.78
C PHE A 145 -11.52 -3.25 7.42
N GLY A 146 -10.64 -3.56 8.37
CA GLY A 146 -9.42 -4.28 8.05
C GLY A 146 -8.45 -4.40 9.22
N ASP A 147 -7.26 -4.88 8.91
CA ASP A 147 -6.15 -5.05 9.85
C ASP A 147 -5.34 -3.76 10.12
N SER A 148 -4.14 -3.90 10.69
CA SER A 148 -3.24 -2.78 10.99
C SER A 148 -2.85 -1.93 9.79
N ILE A 149 -2.84 -2.48 8.57
CA ILE A 149 -2.54 -1.67 7.38
C ILE A 149 -3.72 -0.74 7.11
N SER A 150 -4.94 -1.23 7.34
CA SER A 150 -6.18 -0.46 7.18
C SER A 150 -6.40 0.58 8.29
N THR A 151 -5.72 0.46 9.44
CA THR A 151 -5.69 1.55 10.44
C THR A 151 -4.83 2.73 9.99
N GLY A 152 -4.13 2.63 8.85
CA GLY A 152 -3.08 3.57 8.45
C GLY A 152 -1.73 3.26 9.09
N GLY A 153 -1.51 1.99 9.48
CA GLY A 153 -0.31 1.54 10.17
C GLY A 153 0.96 1.96 9.43
N ASP A 154 1.82 2.68 10.15
CA ASP A 154 3.10 3.22 9.70
C ASP A 154 3.08 4.27 8.58
N ALA A 155 1.91 4.70 8.08
CA ALA A 155 1.83 5.98 7.39
C ALA A 155 2.44 7.08 8.27
N SER A 156 3.31 7.91 7.73
CA SER A 156 3.97 8.96 8.51
C SER A 156 2.99 10.01 9.02
N ARG A 157 1.85 10.15 8.34
CA ARG A 157 0.70 10.96 8.72
C ARG A 157 -0.58 10.29 8.22
N ASP A 158 -1.70 10.54 8.89
CA ASP A 158 -3.01 10.01 8.49
C ASP A 158 -3.41 10.38 7.05
N GLU A 159 -3.02 11.57 6.58
CA GLU A 159 -3.24 12.03 5.21
C GLU A 159 -2.56 11.17 4.13
N PHE A 160 -1.53 10.39 4.51
CA PHE A 160 -0.84 9.47 3.62
C PHE A 160 -1.34 8.02 3.73
N ALA A 161 -2.23 7.72 4.68
CA ALA A 161 -2.89 6.42 4.71
C ALA A 161 -3.74 6.24 3.45
N TYR A 162 -3.79 5.01 2.92
CA TYR A 162 -4.42 4.76 1.62
C TYR A 162 -5.90 5.15 1.57
N TYR A 163 -6.63 5.00 2.69
CA TYR A 163 -8.04 5.35 2.77
C TYR A 163 -8.24 6.87 2.77
N SER A 164 -7.31 7.62 3.36
CA SER A 164 -7.30 9.08 3.36
C SER A 164 -6.98 9.61 1.97
N LEU A 165 -5.96 9.06 1.30
CA LEU A 165 -5.65 9.38 -0.10
C LEU A 165 -6.86 9.13 -1.01
N PHE A 166 -7.55 8.00 -0.81
CA PHE A 166 -8.78 7.70 -1.54
C PHE A 166 -9.89 8.71 -1.24
N ALA A 167 -10.13 9.02 0.03
CA ALA A 167 -11.15 9.99 0.44
C ALA A 167 -10.87 11.40 -0.10
N GLU A 168 -9.62 11.85 -0.08
CA GLU A 168 -9.22 13.13 -0.66
C GLU A 168 -9.40 13.16 -2.18
N ALA A 169 -9.10 12.06 -2.87
CA ALA A 169 -9.38 11.95 -4.30
C ALA A 169 -10.89 12.05 -4.60
N VAL A 170 -11.73 11.42 -3.78
CA VAL A 170 -13.20 11.54 -3.89
C VAL A 170 -13.65 12.98 -3.66
N ARG A 171 -13.17 13.63 -2.58
CA ARG A 171 -13.52 15.02 -2.23
C ARG A 171 -13.10 15.99 -3.32
N ALA A 172 -11.90 15.82 -3.88
CA ALA A 172 -11.41 16.64 -4.98
C ALA A 172 -12.28 16.50 -6.24
N ARG A 173 -12.78 15.30 -6.52
CA ARG A 173 -13.62 15.00 -7.69
C ARG A 173 -15.08 15.42 -7.52
N TYR A 174 -15.61 15.36 -6.30
CA TYR A 174 -16.99 15.69 -5.94
C TYR A 174 -17.03 16.69 -4.77
N PRO A 175 -16.54 17.93 -4.96
CA PRO A 175 -16.36 18.89 -3.87
C PRO A 175 -17.67 19.38 -3.23
N GLU A 176 -18.82 19.14 -3.87
CA GLU A 176 -20.14 19.49 -3.35
C GLU A 176 -20.81 18.34 -2.57
N ALA A 177 -20.23 17.14 -2.56
CA ALA A 177 -20.73 16.01 -1.78
C ALA A 177 -20.03 15.95 -0.42
N GLU A 178 -20.77 15.56 0.62
CA GLU A 178 -20.18 15.29 1.94
C GLU A 178 -19.68 13.85 2.01
N LEU A 179 -18.40 13.66 2.31
CA LEU A 179 -17.80 12.34 2.54
C LEU A 179 -17.33 12.22 3.99
N GLU A 180 -18.01 11.38 4.75
CA GLU A 180 -17.59 10.93 6.08
C GLU A 180 -16.81 9.62 5.94
N VAL A 181 -15.58 9.59 6.50
CA VAL A 181 -14.78 8.37 6.60
C VAL A 181 -14.80 7.91 8.05
N VAL A 182 -15.23 6.68 8.28
CA VAL A 182 -15.24 6.05 9.60
C VAL A 182 -14.27 4.86 9.57
N ASN A 183 -13.07 5.04 10.13
CA ASN A 183 -12.10 3.96 10.22
C ASN A 183 -12.44 3.03 11.39
N LYS A 184 -12.73 1.78 11.05
CA LYS A 184 -13.07 0.69 11.96
C LYS A 184 -12.09 -0.48 11.81
N ALA A 185 -10.89 -0.25 11.26
CA ALA A 185 -9.85 -1.25 11.24
C ALA A 185 -9.22 -1.45 12.63
N LEU A 186 -8.67 -2.64 12.90
CA LEU A 186 -8.00 -2.98 14.16
C LEU A 186 -6.65 -3.64 13.90
N GLY A 187 -5.62 -3.14 14.58
CA GLY A 187 -4.26 -3.67 14.46
C GLY A 187 -4.13 -5.08 15.03
N GLY A 188 -3.42 -5.97 14.31
CA GLY A 188 -3.22 -7.36 14.72
C GLY A 188 -4.45 -8.27 14.55
N GLU A 189 -5.56 -7.75 14.03
CA GLU A 189 -6.79 -8.51 13.81
C GLU A 189 -6.70 -9.38 12.55
N GLY A 190 -7.25 -10.60 12.62
CA GLY A 190 -7.48 -11.47 11.47
C GLY A 190 -8.97 -11.61 11.15
N SER A 191 -9.30 -12.18 9.99
CA SER A 191 -10.68 -12.21 9.47
C SER A 191 -11.74 -12.84 10.39
N THR A 192 -11.37 -13.82 11.23
CA THR A 192 -12.32 -14.46 12.16
C THR A 192 -12.81 -13.48 13.22
N ALA A 193 -11.90 -12.76 13.89
CA ALA A 193 -12.26 -11.78 14.92
C ALA A 193 -13.02 -10.59 14.32
N ALA A 194 -12.64 -10.19 13.10
CA ALA A 194 -13.36 -9.15 12.37
C ALA A 194 -14.84 -9.53 12.12
N LEU A 195 -15.14 -10.80 11.82
CA LEU A 195 -16.51 -11.22 11.56
C LEU A 195 -17.41 -11.05 12.81
N GLU A 196 -16.86 -11.25 14.00
CA GLU A 196 -17.59 -11.12 15.28
C GLU A 196 -18.12 -9.69 15.53
N ARG A 197 -17.43 -8.67 14.99
CA ARG A 197 -17.78 -7.26 15.20
C ARG A 197 -18.44 -6.59 13.99
N LEU A 198 -18.64 -7.32 12.89
CA LEU A 198 -19.19 -6.78 11.64
C LEU A 198 -20.51 -6.03 11.83
N GLU A 199 -21.43 -6.58 12.64
CA GLU A 199 -22.73 -5.97 12.89
C GLU A 199 -22.58 -4.57 13.54
N GLN A 200 -21.77 -4.48 14.60
CA GLN A 200 -21.61 -3.26 15.39
C GLN A 200 -20.76 -2.21 14.67
N ASP A 201 -19.68 -2.65 14.01
CA ASP A 201 -18.68 -1.74 13.46
C ASP A 201 -18.89 -1.40 12.00
N VAL A 202 -19.70 -2.15 11.26
CA VAL A 202 -19.98 -1.88 9.84
C VAL A 202 -21.47 -1.67 9.62
N ILE A 203 -22.28 -2.70 9.83
CA ILE A 203 -23.70 -2.69 9.43
C ILE A 203 -24.50 -1.62 10.18
N ALA A 204 -24.30 -1.49 11.49
CA ALA A 204 -24.99 -0.50 12.33
C ALA A 204 -24.69 0.95 11.89
N LEU A 205 -23.56 1.17 11.21
CA LEU A 205 -23.20 2.48 10.68
C LEU A 205 -23.93 2.84 9.38
N LYS A 206 -24.66 1.91 8.76
CA LYS A 206 -25.38 2.11 7.49
C LYS A 206 -24.47 2.75 6.41
N PRO A 207 -23.35 2.10 6.06
CA PRO A 207 -22.40 2.64 5.09
C PRO A 207 -22.98 2.72 3.69
N ASP A 208 -22.39 3.59 2.88
CA ASP A 208 -22.55 3.62 1.42
C ASP A 208 -21.40 2.90 0.72
N LEU A 209 -20.23 2.89 1.35
CA LEU A 209 -19.04 2.20 0.88
C LEU A 209 -18.37 1.47 2.05
N VAL A 210 -17.96 0.23 1.84
CA VAL A 210 -17.11 -0.51 2.76
C VAL A 210 -15.87 -1.01 2.04
N SER A 211 -14.69 -0.76 2.59
CA SER A 211 -13.48 -1.45 2.15
C SER A 211 -13.10 -2.54 3.15
N ILE A 212 -12.79 -3.74 2.67
CA ILE A 212 -12.41 -4.90 3.48
C ILE A 212 -10.97 -5.30 3.16
N GLY A 213 -10.04 -5.08 4.09
CA GLY A 213 -8.62 -5.39 3.95
C GLY A 213 -8.10 -6.33 5.03
N TYR A 214 -8.11 -7.64 4.74
CA TYR A 214 -7.55 -8.70 5.59
C TYR A 214 -6.70 -9.67 4.75
N GLY A 215 -5.93 -10.53 5.41
CA GLY A 215 -5.01 -11.47 4.78
C GLY A 215 -3.58 -11.38 5.33
N MET A 216 -3.15 -10.20 5.78
CA MET A 216 -1.77 -10.01 6.30
C MET A 216 -1.54 -10.72 7.64
N ASN A 217 -2.50 -10.61 8.57
CA ASN A 217 -2.43 -11.35 9.83
C ASN A 217 -2.86 -12.81 9.66
N ASP A 218 -3.84 -13.07 8.78
CA ASP A 218 -4.34 -14.40 8.49
C ASP A 218 -3.24 -15.35 7.99
N GLN A 219 -2.36 -14.87 7.11
CA GLN A 219 -1.24 -15.66 6.61
C GLN A 219 -0.17 -15.96 7.68
N CYS A 220 -0.09 -15.18 8.76
CA CYS A 220 1.07 -15.21 9.65
C CYS A 220 1.29 -16.60 10.28
N THR A 221 2.54 -17.05 10.33
CA THR A 221 2.92 -18.30 10.98
C THR A 221 2.81 -18.16 12.51
N MET A 222 1.98 -18.99 13.15
CA MET A 222 1.72 -18.94 14.61
C MET A 222 2.48 -20.01 15.42
N GLY A 223 3.50 -20.61 14.83
CA GLY A 223 4.35 -21.63 15.45
C GLY A 223 4.82 -22.69 14.46
N PRO A 224 5.63 -23.67 14.91
CA PRO A 224 6.29 -24.64 14.02
C PRO A 224 5.33 -25.51 13.20
N ASN A 225 4.07 -25.66 13.64
CA ASN A 225 3.06 -26.50 13.00
C ASN A 225 1.82 -25.71 12.54
N ILE A 226 1.83 -24.38 12.66
CA ILE A 226 0.69 -23.53 12.27
C ILE A 226 1.20 -22.55 11.22
N ARG A 227 1.06 -22.97 9.95
CA ARG A 227 1.55 -22.22 8.80
C ARG A 227 0.85 -20.87 8.64
N ASN A 228 -0.44 -20.81 8.94
CA ASN A 228 -1.25 -19.61 8.85
C ASN A 228 -2.12 -19.49 10.10
N GLY A 229 -2.19 -18.29 10.69
CA GLY A 229 -3.06 -18.00 11.83
C GLY A 229 -4.53 -18.23 11.52
N ILE A 230 -4.95 -17.93 10.30
CA ILE A 230 -6.26 -18.29 9.75
C ILE A 230 -6.03 -19.00 8.41
N PRO A 231 -6.31 -20.32 8.30
CA PRO A 231 -6.11 -21.07 7.07
C PRO A 231 -6.91 -20.48 5.88
N PRO A 232 -6.40 -20.59 4.63
CA PRO A 232 -7.03 -19.98 3.46
C PRO A 232 -8.52 -20.32 3.27
N GLY A 233 -8.93 -21.57 3.56
CA GLY A 233 -10.34 -21.97 3.46
C GLY A 233 -11.26 -21.23 4.45
N LEU A 234 -10.82 -21.10 5.71
CA LEU A 234 -11.58 -20.34 6.73
C LEU A 234 -11.57 -18.85 6.42
N PHE A 235 -10.46 -18.31 5.91
CA PHE A 235 -10.39 -16.93 5.44
C PHE A 235 -11.42 -16.68 4.32
N GLU A 236 -11.52 -17.58 3.34
CA GLU A 236 -12.53 -17.48 2.27
C GLU A 236 -13.95 -17.47 2.84
N GLU A 237 -14.27 -18.38 3.76
CA GLU A 237 -15.57 -18.45 4.43
C GLU A 237 -15.89 -17.15 5.17
N ASN A 238 -14.92 -16.63 5.95
CA ASN A 238 -15.09 -15.38 6.69
C ASN A 238 -15.38 -14.19 5.78
N ILE A 239 -14.59 -14.00 4.72
CA ILE A 239 -14.79 -12.86 3.79
C ILE A 239 -16.11 -13.00 3.05
N ARG A 240 -16.47 -14.21 2.61
CA ARG A 240 -17.76 -14.47 1.95
C ARG A 240 -18.93 -14.10 2.87
N GLU A 241 -18.87 -14.51 4.13
CA GLU A 241 -19.90 -14.20 5.13
C GLU A 241 -19.98 -12.68 5.38
N MET A 242 -18.85 -11.98 5.51
CA MET A 242 -18.84 -10.52 5.68
C MET A 242 -19.54 -9.82 4.51
N VAL A 243 -19.18 -10.18 3.27
CA VAL A 243 -19.77 -9.58 2.07
C VAL A 243 -21.28 -9.83 2.05
N GLN A 244 -21.70 -11.09 2.25
CA GLN A 244 -23.12 -11.45 2.22
C GLN A 244 -23.94 -10.73 3.30
N GLN A 245 -23.41 -10.59 4.52
CA GLN A 245 -24.12 -9.88 5.58
C GLN A 245 -24.22 -8.37 5.30
N ILE A 246 -23.19 -7.73 4.77
CA ILE A 246 -23.24 -6.32 4.38
C ILE A 246 -24.27 -6.12 3.28
N GLU A 247 -24.26 -6.94 2.23
CA GLU A 247 -25.19 -6.85 1.10
C GLU A 247 -26.65 -7.12 1.49
N GLN A 248 -26.89 -8.04 2.44
CA GLN A 248 -28.25 -8.35 2.90
C GLN A 248 -28.85 -7.28 3.81
N LYS A 249 -28.01 -6.51 4.52
CA LYS A 249 -28.45 -5.61 5.59
C LYS A 249 -28.23 -4.13 5.27
N THR A 250 -27.53 -3.81 4.18
CA THR A 250 -27.20 -2.43 3.78
C THR A 250 -27.21 -2.29 2.26
N ASP A 251 -27.25 -1.05 1.75
CA ASP A 251 -27.11 -0.76 0.32
C ASP A 251 -25.65 -0.49 -0.09
N ALA A 252 -24.69 -0.75 0.81
CA ALA A 252 -23.29 -0.39 0.63
C ALA A 252 -22.68 -1.10 -0.58
N GLU A 253 -21.81 -0.40 -1.30
CA GLU A 253 -20.88 -1.04 -2.24
C GLU A 253 -19.62 -1.49 -1.49
N ILE A 254 -19.01 -2.58 -1.94
CA ILE A 254 -17.89 -3.22 -1.23
C ILE A 254 -16.66 -3.24 -2.13
N ILE A 255 -15.52 -2.87 -1.56
CA ILE A 255 -14.19 -3.01 -2.16
C ILE A 255 -13.41 -4.03 -1.33
N LEU A 256 -13.10 -5.19 -1.90
CA LEU A 256 -12.12 -6.11 -1.33
C LEU A 256 -10.72 -5.60 -1.62
N ILE A 257 -9.82 -5.58 -0.64
CA ILE A 257 -8.43 -5.13 -0.82
C ILE A 257 -7.51 -6.33 -0.63
N THR A 258 -6.77 -6.71 -1.67
CA THR A 258 -5.76 -7.77 -1.55
C THR A 258 -4.59 -7.29 -0.69
N PRO A 259 -3.91 -8.16 0.07
CA PRO A 259 -2.80 -7.73 0.92
C PRO A 259 -1.51 -7.47 0.12
N CYS A 260 -0.67 -6.53 0.59
CA CYS A 260 0.70 -6.39 0.12
C CYS A 260 1.58 -7.59 0.52
N ILE A 261 2.85 -7.60 0.10
CA ILE A 261 3.80 -8.67 0.43
C ILE A 261 4.65 -8.26 1.64
N SER A 262 4.62 -9.07 2.70
CA SER A 262 5.49 -8.91 3.88
C SER A 262 6.96 -9.22 3.56
N ASN A 263 7.86 -8.87 4.47
CA ASN A 263 9.27 -9.21 4.34
C ASN A 263 9.44 -10.75 4.41
N PRO A 264 9.99 -11.42 3.38
CA PRO A 264 10.13 -12.87 3.37
C PRO A 264 11.18 -13.38 4.36
N LEU A 265 12.03 -12.49 4.90
CA LEU A 265 13.01 -12.84 5.93
C LEU A 265 12.44 -12.74 7.35
N TRP A 266 11.21 -12.26 7.50
CA TRP A 266 10.50 -12.22 8.77
C TRP A 266 9.94 -13.60 9.13
N LYS A 267 10.23 -14.05 10.35
CA LYS A 267 9.87 -15.38 10.88
C LYS A 267 8.37 -15.72 10.84
N HIS A 268 7.48 -14.72 10.88
CA HIS A 268 6.03 -14.97 10.82
C HIS A 268 5.45 -14.79 9.41
N SER A 269 6.27 -14.57 8.38
CA SER A 269 5.79 -14.65 7.00
C SER A 269 5.69 -16.11 6.57
N SER A 270 4.50 -16.55 6.14
CA SER A 270 4.33 -17.90 5.59
C SER A 270 4.66 -17.99 4.10
N GLY A 271 4.76 -16.82 3.44
CA GLY A 271 4.90 -16.69 1.99
C GLY A 271 3.59 -16.91 1.21
N ASP A 272 2.44 -17.06 1.86
CA ASP A 272 1.18 -17.44 1.21
C ASP A 272 0.30 -16.27 0.77
N LEU A 273 0.77 -15.02 0.88
CA LEU A 273 -0.04 -13.83 0.58
C LEU A 273 -0.70 -13.85 -0.81
N ALA A 274 -0.07 -14.50 -1.80
CA ALA A 274 -0.67 -14.71 -3.12
C ALA A 274 -1.93 -15.57 -3.08
N ILE A 275 -2.00 -16.58 -2.20
CA ILE A 275 -3.19 -17.43 -2.01
C ILE A 275 -4.36 -16.59 -1.47
N TYR A 276 -4.10 -15.74 -0.48
CA TYR A 276 -5.12 -14.85 0.09
C TYR A 276 -5.59 -13.81 -0.93
N ALA A 277 -4.67 -13.25 -1.72
CA ALA A 277 -5.01 -12.35 -2.82
C ALA A 277 -5.89 -13.04 -3.88
N ASP A 278 -5.54 -14.26 -4.31
CA ASP A 278 -6.32 -15.05 -5.28
C ASP A 278 -7.73 -15.36 -4.77
N ILE A 279 -7.89 -15.65 -3.48
CA ILE A 279 -9.20 -15.84 -2.85
C ILE A 279 -10.04 -14.56 -2.97
N LEU A 280 -9.50 -13.40 -2.59
CA LEU A 280 -10.22 -12.13 -2.66
C LEU A 280 -10.60 -11.76 -4.10
N LEU A 281 -9.69 -11.96 -5.05
CA LEU A 281 -9.96 -11.76 -6.48
C LEU A 281 -11.09 -12.66 -6.97
N ARG A 282 -11.07 -13.94 -6.61
CA ARG A 282 -12.13 -14.89 -6.98
C ARG A 282 -13.47 -14.53 -6.33
N LEU A 283 -13.49 -14.25 -5.03
CA LEU A 283 -14.68 -13.81 -4.32
C LEU A 283 -15.29 -12.54 -4.92
N SER A 284 -14.46 -11.57 -5.34
CA SER A 284 -14.96 -10.35 -5.97
C SER A 284 -15.76 -10.62 -7.25
N ARG A 285 -15.32 -11.60 -8.05
CA ARG A 285 -16.02 -12.03 -9.27
C ARG A 285 -17.27 -12.84 -8.96
N GLU A 286 -17.19 -13.74 -7.97
CA GLU A 286 -18.30 -14.60 -7.57
C GLU A 286 -19.46 -13.81 -6.92
N LEU A 287 -19.12 -12.82 -6.09
CA LEU A 287 -20.10 -12.07 -5.29
C LEU A 287 -20.48 -10.72 -5.92
N GLY A 288 -19.78 -10.26 -6.95
CA GLY A 288 -20.12 -9.00 -7.62
C GLY A 288 -19.59 -7.75 -6.90
N THR A 289 -18.53 -7.87 -6.11
CA THR A 289 -17.90 -6.71 -5.43
C THR A 289 -16.80 -6.07 -6.28
N CYS A 290 -16.39 -4.85 -5.92
CA CYS A 290 -15.17 -4.25 -6.44
C CYS A 290 -13.94 -4.88 -5.75
N VAL A 291 -12.78 -4.78 -6.40
CA VAL A 291 -11.51 -5.22 -5.83
C VAL A 291 -10.39 -4.24 -6.13
N ALA A 292 -9.58 -3.94 -5.10
CA ALA A 292 -8.33 -3.22 -5.19
C ALA A 292 -7.18 -4.23 -5.11
N ASP A 293 -6.62 -4.61 -6.27
CA ASP A 293 -5.53 -5.59 -6.39
C ASP A 293 -4.15 -4.98 -6.11
N VAL A 294 -3.94 -4.66 -4.84
CA VAL A 294 -2.66 -4.18 -4.31
C VAL A 294 -1.56 -5.23 -4.46
N HIS A 295 -1.88 -6.52 -4.32
CA HIS A 295 -0.89 -7.59 -4.39
C HIS A 295 -0.18 -7.58 -5.73
N ALA A 296 -0.94 -7.47 -6.83
CA ALA A 296 -0.35 -7.42 -8.15
C ALA A 296 0.50 -6.16 -8.38
N LEU A 297 0.06 -5.00 -7.89
CA LEU A 297 0.88 -3.78 -7.96
C LEU A 297 2.18 -3.92 -7.15
N TRP A 298 2.10 -4.52 -5.96
CA TRP A 298 3.26 -4.77 -5.12
C TRP A 298 4.28 -5.70 -5.77
N VAL A 299 3.80 -6.76 -6.44
CA VAL A 299 4.65 -7.65 -7.26
C VAL A 299 5.36 -6.87 -8.36
N GLN A 300 4.68 -5.93 -9.03
CA GLN A 300 5.31 -5.12 -10.09
C GLN A 300 6.42 -4.20 -9.56
N GLU A 301 6.29 -3.69 -8.33
CA GLU A 301 7.34 -2.90 -7.68
C GLU A 301 8.58 -3.76 -7.40
N LEU A 302 8.38 -4.95 -6.82
CA LEU A 302 9.46 -5.90 -6.57
C LEU A 302 10.14 -6.34 -7.88
N GLN A 303 9.36 -6.60 -8.94
CA GLN A 303 9.89 -6.95 -10.27
C GLN A 303 10.68 -5.80 -10.93
N ALA A 304 10.37 -4.54 -10.60
CA ALA A 304 11.15 -3.40 -11.03
C ALA A 304 12.44 -3.18 -10.22
N GLY A 305 12.72 -4.06 -9.26
CA GLY A 305 13.95 -4.04 -8.48
C GLY A 305 13.84 -3.28 -7.16
N LYS A 306 12.62 -3.00 -6.68
CA LYS A 306 12.42 -2.53 -5.31
C LYS A 306 12.70 -3.65 -4.31
N SER A 307 13.32 -3.31 -3.19
CA SER A 307 13.48 -4.23 -2.06
C SER A 307 12.25 -4.19 -1.14
N HIS A 308 12.06 -5.23 -0.32
CA HIS A 308 10.99 -5.26 0.68
C HIS A 308 11.18 -4.14 1.71
N GLU A 309 12.42 -3.90 2.11
CA GLU A 309 12.86 -2.88 3.06
C GLU A 309 12.52 -1.46 2.57
N SER A 310 12.58 -1.25 1.25
CA SER A 310 12.23 0.03 0.62
C SER A 310 10.73 0.28 0.57
N LEU A 311 9.91 -0.78 0.64
CA LEU A 311 8.45 -0.68 0.58
C LEU A 311 7.80 -0.71 1.96
N LEU A 312 8.40 -1.39 2.94
CA LEU A 312 7.85 -1.62 4.28
C LEU A 312 8.55 -0.75 5.33
N LEU A 313 7.81 0.13 6.01
CA LEU A 313 8.41 1.05 6.97
C LEU A 313 8.80 0.37 8.29
N ASN A 314 8.05 -0.62 8.73
CA ASN A 314 8.43 -1.41 9.90
C ASN A 314 9.34 -2.60 9.54
N ASN A 315 9.85 -2.66 8.31
CA ASN A 315 10.66 -3.76 7.79
C ASN A 315 9.98 -5.16 7.78
N VAL A 316 8.72 -5.26 8.19
CA VAL A 316 8.03 -6.53 8.47
C VAL A 316 6.83 -6.71 7.55
N ASN A 317 5.83 -5.84 7.64
CA ASN A 317 4.57 -5.99 6.93
C ASN A 317 3.79 -4.68 6.71
N HIS A 318 4.14 -3.60 7.41
CA HIS A 318 3.43 -2.34 7.24
C HIS A 318 4.06 -1.51 6.13
N PRO A 319 3.26 -1.04 5.15
CA PRO A 319 3.73 -0.20 4.08
C PRO A 319 4.29 1.13 4.60
N SER A 320 5.27 1.67 3.88
CA SER A 320 5.65 3.08 3.96
C SER A 320 4.60 3.98 3.30
N ASP A 321 4.80 5.30 3.30
CA ASP A 321 3.91 6.22 2.58
C ASP A 321 3.84 5.91 1.08
N TYR A 322 4.97 5.50 0.47
CA TYR A 322 4.96 5.00 -0.91
C TYR A 322 4.16 3.70 -1.04
N GLY A 323 4.29 2.81 -0.05
CA GLY A 323 3.47 1.60 0.07
C GLY A 323 1.97 1.93 0.14
N HIS A 324 1.56 2.92 0.93
CA HIS A 324 0.18 3.38 0.99
C HIS A 324 -0.27 4.04 -0.33
N ALA A 325 0.62 4.74 -1.04
CA ALA A 325 0.33 5.23 -2.38
C ALA A 325 0.10 4.10 -3.39
N ILE A 326 0.80 2.96 -3.26
CA ILE A 326 0.54 1.75 -4.07
C ILE A 326 -0.85 1.18 -3.74
N TYR A 327 -1.23 1.12 -2.46
CA TYR A 327 -2.59 0.76 -2.07
C TYR A 327 -3.61 1.69 -2.73
N PHE A 328 -3.44 3.01 -2.59
CA PHE A 328 -4.34 4.00 -3.20
C PHE A 328 -4.42 3.86 -4.72
N LYS A 329 -3.30 3.59 -5.40
CA LYS A 329 -3.28 3.35 -6.86
C LYS A 329 -4.18 2.18 -7.26
N ALA A 330 -4.33 1.15 -6.42
CA ALA A 330 -5.24 0.04 -6.68
C ALA A 330 -6.72 0.46 -6.64
N PHE A 331 -7.07 1.54 -5.93
CA PHE A 331 -8.42 2.13 -5.95
C PHE A 331 -8.68 3.00 -7.17
N GLY A 332 -7.64 3.50 -7.84
CA GLY A 332 -7.73 4.58 -8.83
C GLY A 332 -8.64 4.32 -10.03
N ASN A 333 -9.00 3.06 -10.31
CA ASN A 333 -9.94 2.73 -11.40
C ASN A 333 -11.40 2.62 -10.93
N LEU A 334 -11.65 2.73 -9.63
CA LEU A 334 -12.98 2.57 -9.04
C LEU A 334 -13.77 3.88 -9.04
N ILE A 335 -13.09 5.02 -9.15
CA ILE A 335 -13.70 6.35 -9.26
C ILE A 335 -13.22 6.99 -10.57
N PRO A 336 -14.10 7.09 -11.60
CA PRO A 336 -13.74 7.56 -12.93
C PRO A 336 -13.62 9.09 -13.10
#